data_AF-A0A1F7F0Q8-F1
#
_entry.id   AF-A0A1F7F0Q8-F1
#
_cell.length_a   1.000
_cell.length_b   1.000
_cell.length_c   1.000
_cell.angle_alpha   90.00
_cell.angle_beta   90.00
_cell.angle_gamma   90.00
#
_symmetry.space_group_name_H-M   'P 1'
#
loop_
_entity.id
_entity.type
_entity.pdbx_description
1 polymer ?
#
loop_
_entity_poly.entity_id
_entity_poly.type
_entity_poly.pdbx_seq_one_letter_code
_entity_poly.pdbx_strand_id
1 'polypeptide(L)'
;MVFILGLFLCPHADALFSTDFEEPNPFAKWEIVSPSPVQDWAIVSDEYAASGAKGIRIASGDRYILTKRVLLSLNSPELKAGLYYSFDFKINKSDITADTSANIWCTLLSFVMSGNQSVLYGNPALLLEKKGPDVFVKMLMRQKHGDNPLTIPPNPMVCVVPGMWHSISVFISIRDSVLIDSLLYDNRFIGAGTRKLIGMPAMIEKVELGAEQAKRTPVSFICFDNISVSERRPASVKLMNQITISQRLNKTLFHIGDTLFLDMAFAPFGRKDYLDLNVRSSSFDTSKEDRFGVFNRKRNMVFSLYNSIRVPFKGDEGLNAWRGASAGDTSAQNTYPYTTFLFKKYRFYPDRGVGTVALRITGDLEPGAWEIHGCIVRTSDSVAVQNLAPLHFTIARKFPLIVLVGCGAALLIVFGIIFMRMTGRSKEKGPLQGNINEIADKIDVFLATAYTSSILSNEDIAKAVYLSRSHATALYRRARGISPMQRLRDIRMEKACEMLDKTDKTISDIGFAVGFNDQNIFLRNFKKYNKLSPTEYQKQKKTV
;
A
#
# COMPACT_ATOMS: atom_id res chain seq x y z
N MET A 1 22.66 27.72 -54.57
CA MET A 1 23.53 28.23 -53.49
C MET A 1 22.61 28.93 -52.50
N VAL A 2 22.36 28.30 -51.35
CA VAL A 2 21.21 28.54 -50.47
C VAL A 2 21.54 29.65 -49.47
N PHE A 3 20.66 30.65 -49.40
CA PHE A 3 20.55 31.59 -48.29
C PHE A 3 20.00 30.85 -47.06
N ILE A 4 20.77 30.73 -45.99
CA ILE A 4 20.24 30.44 -44.64
C ILE A 4 20.54 31.68 -43.79
N LEU A 5 19.55 32.57 -43.74
CA LEU A 5 19.46 33.62 -42.74
C LEU A 5 19.17 32.97 -41.38
N GLY A 6 19.85 33.45 -40.35
CA GLY A 6 19.78 32.92 -38.98
C GLY A 6 18.37 32.86 -38.42
N LEU A 7 18.00 31.66 -37.97
CA LEU A 7 16.96 31.40 -36.98
C LEU A 7 17.65 31.25 -35.61
N PHE A 8 18.14 32.37 -35.07
CA PHE A 8 18.35 32.54 -33.63
C PHE A 8 17.20 33.43 -33.12
N LEU A 9 16.07 32.82 -32.77
CA LEU A 9 14.98 33.40 -31.96
C LEU A 9 15.01 32.62 -30.64
N CYS A 10 15.14 33.17 -29.44
CA CYS A 10 14.78 34.50 -28.92
C CYS A 10 15.87 35.06 -27.96
N PRO A 11 16.08 36.40 -27.95
CA PRO A 11 16.86 37.05 -26.89
C PRO A 11 16.06 37.07 -25.58
N HIS A 12 16.70 36.69 -24.48
CA HIS A 12 16.19 36.77 -23.11
C HIS A 12 16.00 38.24 -22.68
N ALA A 13 14.87 38.85 -22.99
CA ALA A 13 14.62 40.26 -22.67
C ALA A 13 13.91 40.51 -21.32
N ASP A 14 13.58 39.49 -20.51
CA ASP A 14 12.67 39.64 -19.35
C ASP A 14 13.20 39.07 -17.99
N ALA A 15 14.48 38.69 -17.86
CA ALA A 15 15.04 38.07 -16.65
C ALA A 15 16.12 38.93 -15.96
N LEU A 16 15.94 39.19 -14.66
CA LEU A 16 16.94 39.85 -13.79
C LEU A 16 18.18 38.98 -13.59
N PHE A 17 18.00 37.66 -13.59
CA PHE A 17 19.07 36.68 -13.51
C PHE A 17 18.63 35.39 -14.20
N SER A 18 19.54 34.75 -14.93
CA SER A 18 19.35 33.38 -15.40
C SER A 18 20.67 32.62 -15.51
N THR A 19 20.60 31.30 -15.32
CA THR A 19 21.68 30.36 -15.61
C THR A 19 21.14 28.97 -15.90
N ASP A 20 21.70 28.37 -16.94
CA ASP A 20 21.53 26.99 -17.40
C ASP A 20 22.85 26.20 -17.29
N PHE A 21 23.85 26.77 -16.60
CA PHE A 21 25.17 26.18 -16.38
C PHE A 21 26.00 25.83 -17.63
N GLU A 22 25.60 26.30 -18.81
CA GLU A 22 26.30 26.03 -20.07
C GLU A 22 27.61 26.83 -20.23
N GLU A 23 27.71 27.94 -19.50
CA GLU A 23 28.83 28.86 -19.61
C GLU A 23 30.17 28.23 -19.16
N PRO A 24 31.33 28.70 -19.71
CA PRO A 24 32.63 28.15 -19.36
C PRO A 24 32.97 28.22 -17.87
N ASN A 25 32.51 29.27 -17.18
CA ASN A 25 32.64 29.41 -15.74
C ASN A 25 31.24 29.50 -15.09
N PRO A 26 30.61 28.34 -14.78
CA PRO A 26 29.24 28.28 -14.29
C PRO A 26 29.05 28.94 -12.91
N PHE A 27 30.13 29.08 -12.14
CA PHE A 27 30.11 29.66 -10.79
C PHE A 27 30.34 31.18 -10.77
N ALA A 28 30.79 31.79 -11.87
CA ALA A 28 31.11 33.22 -11.91
C ALA A 28 29.95 34.14 -11.54
N LYS A 29 28.70 33.70 -11.76
CA LYS A 29 27.50 34.48 -11.48
C LYS A 29 26.99 34.34 -10.04
N TRP A 30 27.63 33.49 -9.23
CA TRP A 30 27.22 33.11 -7.89
C TRP A 30 28.21 33.64 -6.84
N GLU A 31 27.68 34.12 -5.73
CA GLU A 31 28.44 34.32 -4.49
C GLU A 31 28.43 33.00 -3.72
N ILE A 32 29.60 32.58 -3.26
CA ILE A 32 29.79 31.30 -2.59
C ILE A 32 30.37 31.56 -1.21
N VAL A 33 29.60 31.20 -0.17
CA VAL A 33 29.99 31.42 1.23
C VAL A 33 29.87 30.12 2.03
N SER A 34 30.79 29.20 1.77
CA SER A 34 30.84 27.84 2.33
C SER A 34 32.14 27.62 3.12
N PRO A 35 32.14 26.73 4.15
CA PRO A 35 33.37 26.29 4.81
C PRO A 35 34.31 25.48 3.90
N SER A 36 33.81 24.98 2.76
CA SER A 36 34.56 24.12 1.82
C SER A 36 34.57 24.71 0.40
N PRO A 37 35.64 24.48 -0.40
CA PRO A 37 35.68 24.84 -1.82
C PRO A 37 34.45 24.34 -2.59
N VAL A 38 33.94 25.15 -3.51
CA VAL A 38 32.70 24.84 -4.24
C VAL A 38 32.76 23.52 -5.01
N GLN A 39 33.93 23.17 -5.54
CA GLN A 39 34.14 21.97 -6.33
C GLN A 39 33.94 20.68 -5.53
N ASP A 40 34.05 20.74 -4.20
CA ASP A 40 33.93 19.56 -3.32
C ASP A 40 32.46 19.17 -3.09
N TRP A 41 31.53 20.11 -3.27
CA TRP A 41 30.12 19.92 -2.95
C TRP A 41 29.16 20.36 -4.07
N ALA A 42 29.65 21.02 -5.12
CA ALA A 42 28.88 21.38 -6.30
C ALA A 42 29.63 21.03 -7.59
N ILE A 43 29.04 20.14 -8.38
CA ILE A 43 29.64 19.61 -9.60
C ILE A 43 28.74 19.94 -10.79
N VAL A 44 29.30 20.56 -11.82
CA VAL A 44 28.60 20.84 -13.08
C VAL A 44 29.01 19.80 -14.11
N SER A 45 28.03 19.07 -14.68
CA SER A 45 28.25 18.03 -15.69
C SER A 45 27.01 17.83 -16.56
N ASP A 46 27.20 17.19 -17.71
CA ASP A 46 26.15 16.67 -18.60
C ASP A 46 25.21 15.65 -17.94
N GLU A 47 25.73 14.80 -17.04
CA GLU A 47 24.91 13.84 -16.26
C GLU A 47 23.79 14.52 -15.44
N TYR A 48 23.96 15.80 -15.14
CA TYR A 48 23.06 16.58 -14.28
C TYR A 48 22.28 17.64 -15.05
N ALA A 49 22.25 17.57 -16.38
CA ALA A 49 21.48 18.47 -17.22
C ALA A 49 19.98 18.11 -17.21
N ALA A 50 19.12 19.11 -17.01
CA ALA A 50 17.69 18.99 -17.32
C ALA A 50 17.47 19.23 -18.81
N SER A 51 18.20 20.19 -19.36
CA SER A 51 18.26 20.60 -20.76
C SER A 51 19.68 20.98 -21.15
N GLY A 52 19.96 21.14 -22.45
CA GLY A 52 21.30 21.50 -22.89
C GLY A 52 22.31 20.38 -22.63
N ALA A 53 23.56 20.78 -22.42
CA ALA A 53 24.71 19.91 -22.21
C ALA A 53 25.21 19.89 -20.76
N LYS A 54 24.75 20.77 -19.86
CA LYS A 54 25.23 20.81 -18.47
C LYS A 54 24.10 21.14 -17.49
N GLY A 55 24.22 20.60 -16.29
CA GLY A 55 23.50 21.11 -15.12
C GLY A 55 24.35 20.90 -13.87
N ILE A 56 23.84 21.28 -12.71
CA ILE A 56 24.61 21.23 -11.45
C ILE A 56 24.06 20.18 -10.50
N ARG A 57 24.92 19.47 -9.79
CA ARG A 57 24.58 18.65 -8.62
C ARG A 57 25.20 19.28 -7.39
N ILE A 58 24.38 19.55 -6.39
CA ILE A 58 24.77 20.16 -5.11
C ILE A 58 24.57 19.13 -3.99
N ALA A 59 25.59 18.96 -3.15
CA ALA A 59 25.52 18.17 -1.93
C ALA A 59 24.79 18.94 -0.83
N SER A 60 23.97 18.24 -0.05
CA SER A 60 23.37 18.80 1.15
C SER A 60 24.41 18.89 2.26
N GLY A 61 24.40 19.99 3.01
CA GLY A 61 25.38 20.21 4.07
C GLY A 61 25.24 21.56 4.76
N ASP A 62 26.17 21.83 5.68
CA ASP A 62 26.24 23.12 6.38
C ASP A 62 26.81 24.18 5.44
N ARG A 63 25.96 25.14 5.04
CA ARG A 63 26.30 26.25 4.13
C ARG A 63 26.77 25.84 2.72
N TYR A 64 26.35 24.68 2.24
CA TYR A 64 26.53 24.26 0.83
C TYR A 64 25.41 24.84 -0.04
N ILE A 65 25.55 26.12 -0.36
CA ILE A 65 24.51 26.95 -0.94
C ILE A 65 25.11 27.84 -2.03
N LEU A 66 24.38 27.99 -3.13
CA LEU A 66 24.64 29.01 -4.13
C LEU A 66 23.86 30.27 -3.79
N THR A 67 24.55 31.40 -3.66
CA THR A 67 23.94 32.67 -3.29
C THR A 67 23.92 33.62 -4.48
N LYS A 68 22.76 34.24 -4.73
CA LYS A 68 22.63 35.35 -5.68
C LYS A 68 22.14 36.60 -4.96
N ARG A 69 22.98 37.64 -4.87
CA ARG A 69 22.53 38.97 -4.46
C ARG A 69 21.62 39.56 -5.53
N VAL A 70 20.44 39.97 -5.11
CA VAL A 70 19.42 40.62 -5.97
C VAL A 70 19.19 42.08 -5.57
N LEU A 71 19.47 42.42 -4.30
CA LEU A 71 19.43 43.77 -3.75
C LEU A 71 18.13 44.55 -4.06
N LEU A 72 16.98 43.88 -4.01
CA LEU A 72 15.69 44.45 -4.40
C LEU A 72 15.07 45.23 -3.24
N SER A 73 15.10 46.56 -3.32
CA SER A 73 14.39 47.43 -2.38
C SER A 73 12.89 47.16 -2.39
N LEU A 74 12.23 47.22 -1.23
CA LEU A 74 10.76 47.09 -1.17
C LEU A 74 10.00 48.18 -1.96
N ASN A 75 10.67 49.28 -2.29
CA ASN A 75 10.07 50.32 -3.11
C ASN A 75 10.20 50.09 -4.62
N SER A 76 10.97 49.07 -5.02
CA SER A 76 11.28 48.81 -6.42
C SER A 76 10.01 48.42 -7.20
N PRO A 77 9.84 48.90 -8.45
CA PRO A 77 8.71 48.52 -9.30
C PRO A 77 8.63 47.00 -9.50
N GLU A 78 9.78 46.33 -9.64
CA GLU A 78 9.90 44.90 -9.89
C GLU A 78 9.32 44.09 -8.73
N LEU A 79 9.66 44.44 -7.48
CA LEU A 79 9.17 43.72 -6.31
C LEU A 79 7.69 44.02 -6.00
N LYS A 80 7.22 45.23 -6.34
CA LYS A 80 5.79 45.59 -6.25
C LYS A 80 4.94 44.86 -7.29
N ALA A 81 5.43 44.76 -8.53
CA ALA A 81 4.82 43.96 -9.59
C ALA A 81 4.87 42.45 -9.25
N GLY A 82 5.99 42.04 -8.65
CA GLY A 82 6.30 40.69 -8.24
C GLY A 82 7.19 39.96 -9.24
N LEU A 83 8.02 39.07 -8.71
CA LEU A 83 8.99 38.30 -9.47
C LEU A 83 8.74 36.81 -9.33
N TYR A 84 9.02 36.09 -10.41
CA TYR A 84 9.10 34.65 -10.44
C TYR A 84 10.54 34.20 -10.23
N TYR A 85 10.73 33.30 -9.28
CA TYR A 85 11.96 32.59 -9.01
C TYR A 85 11.72 31.15 -9.43
N SER A 86 12.32 30.77 -10.55
CA SER A 86 12.08 29.48 -11.17
C SER A 86 13.36 28.68 -11.32
N PHE A 87 13.25 27.37 -11.19
CA PHE A 87 14.36 26.44 -11.44
C PHE A 87 13.80 25.05 -11.64
N ASP A 88 14.57 24.22 -12.33
CA ASP A 88 14.32 22.79 -12.41
C ASP A 88 15.19 22.08 -11.37
N PHE A 89 14.67 21.01 -10.76
CA PHE A 89 15.41 20.20 -9.81
C PHE A 89 15.09 18.70 -9.95
N LYS A 90 16.05 17.85 -9.57
CA LYS A 90 15.89 16.39 -9.53
C LYS A 90 16.55 15.82 -8.28
N ILE A 91 15.87 14.86 -7.66
CA ILE A 91 16.36 14.09 -6.52
C ILE A 91 16.32 12.62 -6.90
N ASN A 92 17.45 11.93 -6.96
CA ASN A 92 17.43 10.49 -7.28
C ASN A 92 16.98 9.69 -6.05
N LYS A 93 16.44 8.49 -6.29
CA LYS A 93 16.03 7.59 -5.20
C LYS A 93 17.19 7.21 -4.28
N SER A 94 18.40 7.06 -4.83
CA SER A 94 19.64 6.78 -4.10
C SER A 94 20.09 7.94 -3.20
N ASP A 95 19.65 9.16 -3.50
CA ASP A 95 20.05 10.37 -2.76
C ASP A 95 19.10 10.67 -1.60
N ILE A 96 17.98 9.96 -1.46
CA ILE A 96 17.10 10.10 -0.29
C ILE A 96 17.74 9.38 0.90
N THR A 97 17.93 10.10 2.00
CA THR A 97 18.67 9.55 3.14
C THR A 97 17.92 8.42 3.84
N ALA A 98 18.65 7.46 4.41
CA ALA A 98 18.05 6.37 5.18
C ALA A 98 17.51 6.82 6.56
N ASP A 99 17.71 8.09 6.94
CA ASP A 99 17.31 8.61 8.25
C ASP A 99 15.78 8.58 8.41
N THR A 100 15.32 7.87 9.43
CA THR A 100 13.90 7.66 9.75
C THR A 100 13.39 8.57 10.88
N SER A 101 14.21 9.52 11.32
CA SER A 101 13.85 10.45 12.39
C SER A 101 12.61 11.26 12.03
N ALA A 102 11.80 11.57 13.04
CA ALA A 102 10.68 12.49 12.86
C ALA A 102 11.18 13.89 12.50
N ASN A 103 10.51 14.56 11.56
CA ASN A 103 10.73 15.97 11.18
C ASN A 103 12.13 16.27 10.59
N ILE A 104 12.59 15.48 9.63
CA ILE A 104 13.80 15.81 8.84
C ILE A 104 13.42 16.75 7.70
N TRP A 105 14.08 17.90 7.60
CA TRP A 105 13.82 18.88 6.55
C TRP A 105 15.08 19.68 6.20
N CYS A 106 15.14 20.25 5.00
CA CYS A 106 16.17 21.22 4.63
C CYS A 106 15.56 22.35 3.81
N THR A 107 16.26 23.49 3.76
CA THR A 107 15.85 24.61 2.92
C THR A 107 16.35 24.41 1.50
N LEU A 108 15.43 24.41 0.53
CA LEU A 108 15.70 24.29 -0.90
C LEU A 108 15.97 25.65 -1.54
N LEU A 109 15.15 26.64 -1.18
CA LEU A 109 15.25 28.02 -1.63
C LEU A 109 14.96 28.94 -0.44
N SER A 110 15.75 29.98 -0.23
CA SER A 110 15.48 31.01 0.78
C SER A 110 15.55 32.41 0.19
N PHE A 111 14.61 33.27 0.59
CA PHE A 111 14.59 34.69 0.27
C PHE A 111 15.06 35.46 1.51
N VAL A 112 16.33 35.85 1.51
CA VAL A 112 16.92 36.53 2.66
C VAL A 112 16.54 37.99 2.62
N MET A 113 15.69 38.38 3.56
CA MET A 113 15.27 39.76 3.74
C MET A 113 16.17 40.44 4.77
N SER A 114 16.59 41.67 4.50
CA SER A 114 17.38 42.48 5.42
C SER A 114 16.69 43.83 5.68
N GLY A 115 16.99 44.43 6.83
CA GLY A 115 16.31 45.63 7.30
C GLY A 115 16.89 46.11 8.63
N ASN A 116 16.06 46.73 9.47
CA ASN A 116 16.49 47.21 10.78
C ASN A 116 16.99 46.04 11.64
N GLN A 117 18.21 46.12 12.17
CA GLN A 117 18.84 45.07 12.96
C GLN A 117 18.06 44.70 14.23
N SER A 118 17.18 45.58 14.70
CA SER A 118 16.30 45.33 15.86
C SER A 118 15.07 44.46 15.53
N VAL A 119 14.83 44.11 14.27
CA VAL A 119 13.68 43.31 13.82
C VAL A 119 14.17 42.05 13.13
N LEU A 120 13.85 40.89 13.70
CA LEU A 120 14.10 39.60 13.07
C LEU A 120 12.92 39.25 12.14
N TYR A 121 13.18 39.24 10.83
CA TYR A 121 12.21 38.90 9.80
C TYR A 121 12.12 37.38 9.59
N GLY A 122 10.95 36.90 9.18
CA GLY A 122 10.80 35.51 8.75
C GLY A 122 11.06 35.39 7.25
N ASN A 123 12.17 34.76 6.85
CA ASN A 123 12.46 34.53 5.43
C ASN A 123 11.41 33.61 4.81
N PRO A 124 10.77 34.01 3.69
CA PRO A 124 10.07 33.07 2.83
C PRO A 124 11.06 32.00 2.39
N ALA A 125 10.62 30.74 2.45
CA ALA A 125 11.49 29.62 2.13
C ALA A 125 10.70 28.48 1.51
N LEU A 126 11.33 27.80 0.57
CA LEU A 126 10.89 26.52 0.06
C LEU A 126 11.66 25.44 0.79
N LEU A 127 10.96 24.48 1.40
CA LEU A 127 11.55 23.39 2.15
C LEU A 127 11.31 22.05 1.47
N LEU A 128 12.28 21.16 1.63
CA LEU A 128 12.12 19.72 1.48
C LEU A 128 11.90 19.10 2.86
N GLU A 129 10.88 18.27 3.01
CA GLU A 129 10.59 17.51 4.24
C GLU A 129 10.46 16.04 3.89
N LYS A 130 11.11 15.17 4.68
CA LYS A 130 11.02 13.73 4.54
C LYS A 130 9.97 13.15 5.48
N LYS A 131 9.07 12.32 4.96
CA LYS A 131 8.12 11.53 5.76
C LYS A 131 8.13 10.09 5.28
N GLY A 132 8.67 9.19 6.10
CA GLY A 132 8.89 7.80 5.69
C GLY A 132 9.90 7.72 4.54
N PRO A 133 9.59 7.03 3.44
CA PRO A 133 10.46 6.95 2.26
C PRO A 133 10.32 8.16 1.32
N ASP A 134 9.30 8.98 1.50
CA ASP A 134 8.92 10.03 0.56
C ASP A 134 9.47 11.40 0.97
N VAL A 135 9.80 12.21 -0.04
CA VAL A 135 10.25 13.59 0.11
C VAL A 135 9.17 14.52 -0.44
N PHE A 136 8.92 15.61 0.28
CA PHE A 136 7.87 16.56 -0.05
C PHE A 136 8.38 17.99 -0.09
N VAL A 137 7.84 18.79 -0.99
CA VAL A 137 8.05 20.23 -1.09
C VAL A 137 6.90 20.96 -0.39
N LYS A 138 7.26 21.98 0.37
CA LYS A 138 6.32 23.00 0.86
C LYS A 138 6.99 24.36 0.87
N MET A 139 6.25 25.40 0.54
CA MET A 139 6.69 26.77 0.81
C MET A 139 6.21 27.16 2.21
N LEU A 140 6.98 27.99 2.90
CA LEU A 140 6.58 28.56 4.17
C LEU A 140 6.95 30.04 4.25
N MET A 141 6.18 30.75 5.06
CA MET A 141 6.38 32.16 5.35
C MET A 141 5.93 32.47 6.79
N ARG A 142 6.59 33.42 7.46
CA ARG A 142 6.22 33.89 8.81
C ARG A 142 6.01 35.40 8.82
N GLN A 143 5.11 35.88 9.69
CA GLN A 143 4.88 37.33 9.87
C GLN A 143 6.08 38.05 10.52
N LYS A 144 6.76 37.36 11.44
CA LYS A 144 8.04 37.71 12.06
C LYS A 144 8.82 36.44 12.38
N HIS A 145 10.10 36.56 12.67
CA HIS A 145 10.91 35.43 13.10
C HIS A 145 10.33 34.78 14.37
N GLY A 146 10.37 33.46 14.44
CA GLY A 146 9.87 32.67 15.59
C GLY A 146 8.37 32.36 15.59
N ASP A 147 7.56 33.03 14.77
CA ASP A 147 6.12 32.75 14.69
C ASP A 147 5.80 31.43 13.96
N ASN A 148 4.59 30.94 14.20
CA ASN A 148 4.04 29.81 13.47
C ASN A 148 4.03 30.10 11.97
N PRO A 149 4.67 29.26 11.13
CA PRO A 149 4.70 29.49 9.70
C PRO A 149 3.34 29.21 9.06
N LEU A 150 2.97 30.05 8.09
CA LEU A 150 2.01 29.64 7.08
C LEU A 150 2.74 28.74 6.08
N THR A 151 2.10 27.64 5.67
CA THR A 151 2.64 26.79 4.62
C THR A 151 1.75 26.79 3.39
N ILE A 152 2.37 26.73 2.22
CA ILE A 152 1.72 26.50 0.93
C ILE A 152 2.23 25.18 0.38
N PRO A 153 1.34 24.20 0.21
CA PRO A 153 -0.05 24.17 0.67
C PRO A 153 -0.14 23.97 2.21
N PRO A 154 -1.27 24.31 2.86
CA PRO A 154 -1.43 24.14 4.31
C PRO A 154 -1.39 22.65 4.74
N ASN A 155 -1.91 21.76 3.89
CA ASN A 155 -1.77 20.30 3.90
C ASN A 155 -2.60 19.76 2.69
N PRO A 156 -2.17 18.80 1.87
CA PRO A 156 -0.93 18.02 1.90
C PRO A 156 0.23 18.72 1.22
N MET A 157 1.44 18.43 1.66
CA MET A 157 2.66 18.80 0.94
C MET A 157 2.74 18.14 -0.45
N VAL A 158 3.51 18.73 -1.36
CA VAL A 158 3.68 18.22 -2.73
C VAL A 158 4.74 17.12 -2.73
N CYS A 159 4.39 15.88 -3.07
CA CYS A 159 5.36 14.79 -3.14
C CYS A 159 6.30 14.99 -4.33
N VAL A 160 7.61 14.80 -4.10
CA VAL A 160 8.63 14.76 -5.16
C VAL A 160 8.70 13.34 -5.69
N VAL A 161 8.75 13.19 -7.02
CA VAL A 161 8.93 11.87 -7.66
C VAL A 161 10.42 11.62 -7.87
N PRO A 162 11.03 10.63 -7.19
CA PRO A 162 12.46 10.43 -7.27
C PRO A 162 12.91 10.03 -8.69
N GLY A 163 14.05 10.56 -9.14
CA GLY A 163 14.65 10.30 -10.45
C GLY A 163 14.06 11.12 -11.60
N MET A 164 13.04 11.93 -11.34
CA MET A 164 12.42 12.82 -12.33
C MET A 164 12.85 14.27 -12.11
N TRP A 165 13.01 14.99 -13.22
CA TRP A 165 13.12 16.45 -13.20
C TRP A 165 11.75 17.06 -12.94
N HIS A 166 11.73 18.02 -12.03
CA HIS A 166 10.56 18.80 -11.65
C HIS A 166 10.85 20.28 -11.80
N SER A 167 9.84 21.07 -12.14
CA SER A 167 9.95 22.50 -12.33
C SER A 167 9.23 23.24 -11.22
N ILE A 168 9.90 24.20 -10.58
CA ILE A 168 9.30 25.03 -9.55
C ILE A 168 9.30 26.49 -10.02
N SER A 169 8.19 27.18 -9.76
CA SER A 169 8.14 28.64 -9.82
C SER A 169 7.53 29.18 -8.54
N VAL A 170 8.30 29.99 -7.82
CA VAL A 170 7.83 30.75 -6.67
C VAL A 170 7.61 32.19 -7.11
N PHE A 171 6.40 32.70 -6.93
CA PHE A 171 6.12 34.12 -7.11
C PHE A 171 6.26 34.82 -5.77
N ILE A 172 6.98 35.93 -5.71
CA ILE A 172 7.06 36.81 -4.54
C ILE A 172 6.78 38.25 -4.99
N SER A 173 5.85 38.89 -4.30
CA SER A 173 5.60 40.34 -4.38
C SER A 173 5.50 40.90 -2.97
N ILE A 174 6.06 42.08 -2.75
CA ILE A 174 5.89 42.82 -1.50
C ILE A 174 5.42 44.22 -1.82
N ARG A 175 4.23 44.59 -1.33
CA ARG A 175 3.65 45.93 -1.49
C ARG A 175 2.88 46.31 -0.24
N ASP A 176 3.02 47.56 0.20
CA ASP A 176 2.29 48.11 1.35
C ASP A 176 2.40 47.26 2.62
N SER A 177 3.60 46.75 2.93
CA SER A 177 3.87 45.81 4.03
C SER A 177 3.13 44.47 3.94
N VAL A 178 2.62 44.12 2.76
CA VAL A 178 1.97 42.84 2.48
C VAL A 178 2.84 42.04 1.53
N LEU A 179 3.27 40.87 1.99
CA LEU A 179 3.90 39.85 1.18
C LEU A 179 2.82 38.99 0.53
N ILE A 180 2.92 38.84 -0.78
CA ILE A 180 2.10 37.95 -1.59
C ILE A 180 3.04 36.91 -2.18
N ASP A 181 2.71 35.65 -1.94
CA ASP A 181 3.49 34.54 -2.45
C ASP A 181 2.61 33.52 -3.16
N SER A 182 3.18 32.80 -4.12
CA SER A 182 2.53 31.61 -4.66
C SER A 182 3.52 30.58 -5.10
N LEU A 183 3.09 29.31 -5.04
CA LEU A 183 3.90 28.17 -5.43
C LEU A 183 3.26 27.48 -6.63
N LEU A 184 4.04 27.30 -7.68
CA LEU A 184 3.76 26.40 -8.78
C LEU A 184 4.78 25.27 -8.77
N TYR A 185 4.31 24.05 -9.02
CA TYR A 185 5.11 22.84 -9.12
C TYR A 185 4.68 22.07 -10.35
N ASP A 186 5.58 21.79 -11.28
CA ASP A 186 5.32 21.20 -12.59
C ASP A 186 4.16 21.91 -13.31
N ASN A 187 4.22 23.24 -13.38
CA ASN A 187 3.15 24.13 -13.88
C ASN A 187 1.80 24.06 -13.15
N ARG A 188 1.63 23.16 -12.18
CA ARG A 188 0.42 23.11 -11.35
C ARG A 188 0.50 24.20 -10.28
N PHE A 189 -0.52 25.05 -10.24
CA PHE A 189 -0.71 25.98 -9.13
C PHE A 189 -1.03 25.22 -7.84
N ILE A 190 -0.15 25.32 -6.85
CA ILE A 190 -0.28 24.62 -5.57
C ILE A 190 -1.04 25.45 -4.56
N GLY A 191 -0.80 26.76 -4.55
CA GLY A 191 -1.48 27.70 -3.68
C GLY A 191 -0.81 29.06 -3.66
N ALA A 192 -1.48 30.00 -3.01
CA ALA A 192 -0.98 31.35 -2.79
C ALA A 192 -1.29 31.79 -1.36
N GLY A 193 -0.48 32.73 -0.87
CA GLY A 193 -0.60 33.33 0.44
C GLY A 193 -0.51 34.85 0.36
N THR A 194 -1.15 35.48 1.33
CA THR A 194 -1.02 36.92 1.56
C THR A 194 -0.82 37.14 3.04
N ARG A 195 0.21 37.91 3.40
CA ARG A 195 0.60 38.13 4.79
C ARG A 195 1.08 39.55 5.02
N LYS A 196 0.51 40.20 6.04
CA LYS A 196 1.01 41.47 6.55
C LYS A 196 2.26 41.21 7.37
N LEU A 197 3.34 41.91 7.05
CA LEU A 197 4.60 41.88 7.77
C LEU A 197 4.49 42.77 9.01
N ILE A 198 4.88 42.27 10.19
CA ILE A 198 4.82 43.04 11.46
C ILE A 198 6.01 44.00 11.58
N GLY A 199 7.09 43.73 10.87
CA GLY A 199 8.15 44.68 10.59
C GLY A 199 8.50 44.64 9.12
N MET A 200 8.69 45.80 8.51
CA MET A 200 9.00 45.93 7.09
C MET A 200 10.51 45.74 6.88
N PRO A 201 10.95 44.76 6.07
CA PRO A 201 12.35 44.69 5.66
C PRO A 201 12.68 45.91 4.79
N ALA A 202 13.95 46.25 4.66
CA ALA A 202 14.38 47.27 3.71
C ALA A 202 14.39 46.70 2.28
N MET A 203 14.75 45.43 2.14
CA MET A 203 14.96 44.79 0.85
C MET A 203 14.94 43.25 0.93
N ILE A 204 14.82 42.61 -0.24
CA ILE A 204 15.30 41.25 -0.45
C ILE A 204 16.77 41.37 -0.87
N GLU A 205 17.68 40.97 0.01
CA GLU A 205 19.12 41.14 -0.21
C GLU A 205 19.64 40.11 -1.20
N LYS A 206 19.32 38.84 -0.93
CA LYS A 206 19.85 37.70 -1.66
C LYS A 206 18.85 36.55 -1.69
N VAL A 207 19.04 35.69 -2.68
CA VAL A 207 18.38 34.40 -2.81
C VAL A 207 19.41 33.30 -2.69
N GLU A 208 19.05 32.27 -1.93
CA GLU A 208 19.91 31.16 -1.59
C GLU A 208 19.27 29.87 -2.11
N LEU A 209 20.02 29.10 -2.89
CA LEU A 209 19.61 27.83 -3.49
C LEU A 209 20.54 26.71 -3.02
N GLY A 210 20.01 25.62 -2.50
CA GLY A 210 20.82 24.51 -2.00
C GLY A 210 20.00 23.55 -1.13
N ALA A 211 20.66 22.83 -0.23
CA ALA A 211 20.01 21.95 0.74
C ALA A 211 20.66 22.11 2.10
N GLU A 212 20.31 23.21 2.79
CA GLU A 212 20.94 23.59 4.06
C GLU A 212 20.19 23.02 5.26
N GLN A 213 20.91 22.28 6.11
CA GLN A 213 20.58 22.06 7.54
C GLN A 213 21.83 21.55 8.28
N ALA A 214 22.13 22.14 9.45
CA ALA A 214 23.38 21.93 10.19
C ALA A 214 23.59 20.51 10.79
N LYS A 215 22.61 19.61 10.75
CA LYS A 215 22.70 18.29 11.44
C LYS A 215 22.25 17.10 10.62
N ARG A 216 21.10 17.19 9.95
CA ARG A 216 20.46 16.09 9.22
C ARG A 216 19.80 16.66 7.98
N THR A 217 19.76 15.90 6.90
CA THR A 217 19.14 16.36 5.66
C THR A 217 18.25 15.25 5.09
N PRO A 218 17.12 15.60 4.44
CA PRO A 218 16.22 14.61 3.85
C PRO A 218 16.85 13.93 2.63
N VAL A 219 17.83 14.58 2.01
CA VAL A 219 18.53 14.13 0.81
C VAL A 219 20.02 14.44 0.93
N SER A 220 20.88 13.66 0.28
CA SER A 220 22.33 13.87 0.23
C SER A 220 22.75 14.76 -0.94
N PHE A 221 22.03 14.70 -2.06
CA PHE A 221 22.31 15.51 -3.25
C PHE A 221 21.01 15.97 -3.93
N ILE A 222 21.09 17.11 -4.61
CA ILE A 222 20.02 17.64 -5.47
C ILE A 222 20.66 18.15 -6.76
N CYS A 223 20.08 17.77 -7.90
CA CYS A 223 20.45 18.36 -9.18
C CYS A 223 19.58 19.60 -9.46
N PHE A 224 20.16 20.63 -10.05
CA PHE A 224 19.46 21.85 -10.48
C PHE A 224 19.82 22.23 -11.91
N ASP A 225 18.90 22.92 -12.57
CA ASP A 225 19.08 23.51 -13.88
C ASP A 225 18.09 24.65 -14.11
N ASN A 226 18.23 25.41 -15.21
CA ASN A 226 17.27 26.43 -15.68
C ASN A 226 16.83 27.44 -14.61
N ILE A 227 17.79 27.92 -13.82
CA ILE A 227 17.51 28.85 -12.74
C ILE A 227 17.27 30.23 -13.32
N SER A 228 16.19 30.89 -12.93
CA SER A 228 15.89 32.26 -13.35
C SER A 228 15.13 33.06 -12.30
N VAL A 229 15.33 34.38 -12.35
CA VAL A 229 14.57 35.41 -11.64
C VAL A 229 14.05 36.38 -12.69
N SER A 230 12.74 36.50 -12.83
CA SER A 230 12.13 37.25 -13.93
C SER A 230 10.76 37.81 -13.55
N GLU A 231 10.35 38.88 -14.23
CA GLU A 231 9.02 39.47 -14.03
C GLU A 231 7.90 38.58 -14.60
N ARG A 232 8.25 37.84 -15.66
CA ARG A 232 7.37 36.85 -16.27
C ARG A 232 7.84 35.46 -15.94
N ARG A 233 6.88 34.57 -15.64
CA ARG A 233 7.19 33.17 -15.42
C ARG A 233 7.79 32.57 -16.70
N PRO A 234 8.99 31.96 -16.64
CA PRO A 234 9.56 31.30 -17.80
C PRO A 234 8.67 30.13 -18.23
N ALA A 235 8.69 29.83 -19.53
CA ALA A 235 8.14 28.57 -20.03
C ALA A 235 8.99 27.44 -19.43
N SER A 236 8.37 26.50 -18.72
CA SER A 236 9.08 25.37 -18.12
C SER A 236 9.83 24.60 -19.23
N VAL A 237 11.13 24.42 -19.04
CA VAL A 237 12.05 23.89 -20.06
C VAL A 237 11.82 22.39 -20.29
N LYS A 238 11.22 21.70 -19.32
CA LYS A 238 10.83 20.30 -19.45
C LYS A 238 9.42 20.08 -18.91
N LEU A 239 8.45 20.43 -19.73
CA LEU A 239 7.13 19.84 -19.60
C LEU A 239 7.25 18.37 -19.99
N MET A 240 7.57 17.52 -19.01
CA MET A 240 7.19 16.12 -19.13
C MET A 240 5.68 16.12 -19.20
N ASN A 241 5.18 15.79 -20.39
CA ASN A 241 3.77 15.59 -20.59
C ASN A 241 3.35 14.45 -19.67
N GLN A 242 2.71 14.79 -18.55
CA GLN A 242 2.46 13.84 -17.48
C GLN A 242 1.07 13.98 -16.91
N ILE A 243 0.53 12.83 -16.52
CA ILE A 243 -0.69 12.71 -15.73
C ILE A 243 -0.27 12.11 -14.39
N THR A 244 -0.65 12.75 -13.30
CA THR A 244 -0.30 12.37 -11.93
C THR A 244 -1.57 12.19 -11.10
N ILE A 245 -1.52 11.32 -10.09
CA ILE A 245 -2.61 11.17 -9.12
C ILE A 245 -2.37 12.15 -7.97
N SER A 246 -3.21 13.18 -7.85
CA SER A 246 -3.04 14.21 -6.83
C SER A 246 -3.87 13.94 -5.58
N GLN A 247 -3.33 13.14 -4.66
CA GLN A 247 -3.92 12.98 -3.33
C GLN A 247 -2.92 13.22 -2.20
N ARG A 248 -3.47 13.56 -1.01
CA ARG A 248 -2.75 13.85 0.24
C ARG A 248 -1.67 12.84 0.66
N LEU A 249 -1.61 11.66 0.05
CA LEU A 249 -0.85 10.51 0.54
C LEU A 249 -0.29 9.59 -0.58
N ASN A 250 -0.20 10.03 -1.85
CA ASN A 250 0.19 9.16 -2.98
C ASN A 250 -0.50 7.78 -2.93
N LYS A 251 -1.79 7.77 -2.57
CA LYS A 251 -2.55 6.52 -2.50
C LYS A 251 -2.66 5.96 -3.91
N THR A 252 -1.98 4.85 -4.14
CA THR A 252 -2.21 3.98 -5.30
C THR A 252 -3.38 3.04 -5.03
N LEU A 253 -3.79 2.84 -3.78
CA LEU A 253 -4.95 2.02 -3.39
C LEU A 253 -6.20 2.89 -3.17
N PHE A 254 -7.26 2.55 -3.89
CA PHE A 254 -8.55 3.20 -3.84
C PHE A 254 -9.66 2.22 -3.50
N HIS A 255 -10.71 2.72 -2.86
CA HIS A 255 -11.93 1.97 -2.62
C HIS A 255 -13.12 2.50 -3.41
N ILE A 256 -14.15 1.66 -3.53
CA ILE A 256 -15.45 2.09 -4.03
C ILE A 256 -15.95 3.31 -3.25
N GLY A 257 -16.35 4.34 -3.98
CA GLY A 257 -16.80 5.63 -3.46
C GLY A 257 -15.71 6.70 -3.37
N ASP A 258 -14.43 6.32 -3.38
CA ASP A 258 -13.30 7.25 -3.36
C ASP A 258 -13.23 8.07 -4.67
N THR A 259 -12.51 9.18 -4.66
CA THR A 259 -12.36 10.06 -5.83
C THR A 259 -10.90 10.11 -6.26
N LEU A 260 -10.63 9.59 -7.45
CA LEU A 260 -9.36 9.66 -8.15
C LEU A 260 -9.18 11.07 -8.73
N PHE A 261 -8.19 11.81 -8.25
CA PHE A 261 -7.84 13.13 -8.77
C PHE A 261 -6.66 12.97 -9.72
N LEU A 262 -6.85 13.33 -10.98
CA LEU A 262 -5.85 13.33 -12.02
C LEU A 262 -5.43 14.78 -12.29
N ASP A 263 -4.20 15.10 -11.96
CA ASP A 263 -3.58 16.37 -12.32
C ASP A 263 -2.66 16.17 -13.51
N MET A 264 -2.72 17.14 -14.41
CA MET A 264 -2.10 17.10 -15.71
C MET A 264 -1.22 18.31 -15.91
N ALA A 265 0.00 18.07 -16.38
CA ALA A 265 0.97 19.08 -16.73
C ALA A 265 1.59 18.72 -18.09
N PHE A 266 1.48 19.62 -19.05
CA PHE A 266 1.89 19.39 -20.43
C PHE A 266 2.48 20.65 -21.06
N ALA A 267 3.28 20.48 -22.12
CA ALA A 267 3.64 21.58 -23.01
C ALA A 267 2.36 22.25 -23.51
N PRO A 268 2.24 23.60 -23.50
CA PRO A 268 1.06 24.26 -24.05
C PRO A 268 0.78 23.78 -25.47
N PHE A 269 -0.48 23.47 -25.76
CA PHE A 269 -0.92 23.05 -27.08
C PHE A 269 -2.01 23.97 -27.64
N GLY A 270 -2.27 23.84 -28.94
CA GLY A 270 -3.23 24.68 -29.66
C GLY A 270 -4.64 24.54 -29.09
N ARG A 271 -5.49 25.56 -29.26
CA ARG A 271 -6.87 25.56 -28.73
C ARG A 271 -7.75 24.40 -29.22
N LYS A 272 -7.40 23.79 -30.35
CA LYS A 272 -8.11 22.65 -30.96
C LYS A 272 -7.53 21.29 -30.56
N ASP A 273 -6.36 21.28 -29.93
CA ASP A 273 -5.68 20.07 -29.48
C ASP A 273 -6.35 19.50 -28.23
N TYR A 274 -6.19 18.20 -28.04
CA TYR A 274 -6.86 17.48 -26.97
C TYR A 274 -6.04 16.33 -26.43
N LEU A 275 -6.47 15.83 -25.28
CA LEU A 275 -5.86 14.68 -24.62
C LEU A 275 -6.84 13.52 -24.62
N ASP A 276 -6.50 12.40 -25.25
CA ASP A 276 -7.25 11.16 -25.12
C ASP A 276 -6.76 10.38 -23.90
N LEU A 277 -7.70 9.82 -23.13
CA LEU A 277 -7.46 9.06 -21.92
C LEU A 277 -8.21 7.73 -21.95
N ASN A 278 -7.52 6.67 -21.52
CA ASN A 278 -8.07 5.34 -21.29
C ASN A 278 -7.74 4.86 -19.88
N VAL A 279 -8.75 4.84 -19.03
CA VAL A 279 -8.65 4.29 -17.68
C VAL A 279 -9.11 2.85 -17.77
N ARG A 280 -8.21 1.87 -17.60
CA ARG A 280 -8.48 0.45 -17.81
C ARG A 280 -7.92 -0.43 -16.70
N SER A 281 -8.55 -1.56 -16.47
CA SER A 281 -8.03 -2.63 -15.64
C SER A 281 -6.86 -3.32 -16.35
N SER A 282 -5.84 -3.73 -15.59
CA SER A 282 -4.71 -4.48 -16.12
C SER A 282 -5.13 -5.85 -16.66
N SER A 283 -6.27 -6.42 -16.22
CA SER A 283 -6.83 -7.66 -16.78
C SER A 283 -7.63 -7.47 -18.07
N PHE A 284 -7.74 -6.25 -18.59
CA PHE A 284 -8.46 -5.97 -19.83
C PHE A 284 -7.57 -6.17 -21.06
N ASP A 285 -7.69 -7.33 -21.71
CA ASP A 285 -6.90 -7.71 -22.88
C ASP A 285 -7.70 -7.53 -24.18
N THR A 286 -7.51 -6.39 -24.84
CA THR A 286 -7.99 -6.11 -26.21
C THR A 286 -6.86 -5.47 -27.01
N SER A 287 -6.87 -5.60 -28.35
CA SER A 287 -5.81 -5.09 -29.23
C SER A 287 -5.48 -3.64 -28.91
N LYS A 288 -4.18 -3.40 -28.61
CA LYS A 288 -3.60 -2.10 -28.27
C LYS A 288 -3.53 -1.15 -29.47
N GLU A 289 -3.95 -1.59 -30.66
CA GLU A 289 -3.86 -0.84 -31.92
C GLU A 289 -5.10 0.02 -32.18
N ASP A 290 -6.26 -0.31 -31.59
CA ASP A 290 -7.42 0.59 -31.58
C ASP A 290 -7.18 1.66 -30.53
N ARG A 291 -7.21 2.93 -30.94
CA ARG A 291 -6.43 4.02 -30.35
C ARG A 291 -6.71 4.27 -28.87
N PHE A 292 -7.77 3.68 -28.28
CA PHE A 292 -7.85 3.27 -26.86
C PHE A 292 -8.90 2.15 -26.57
N GLY A 293 -8.90 1.05 -27.31
CA GLY A 293 -9.63 -0.18 -26.98
C GLY A 293 -11.17 -0.13 -27.10
N VAL A 294 -11.80 -1.30 -26.93
CA VAL A 294 -13.27 -1.46 -26.92
C VAL A 294 -13.82 -0.97 -25.58
N PHE A 295 -14.97 -0.30 -25.57
CA PHE A 295 -15.62 0.08 -24.31
C PHE A 295 -16.11 -1.18 -23.57
N ASN A 296 -15.79 -1.27 -22.28
CA ASN A 296 -16.26 -2.28 -21.37
C ASN A 296 -16.53 -1.63 -20.02
N ARG A 297 -17.81 -1.48 -19.70
CA ARG A 297 -18.32 -0.86 -18.45
C ARG A 297 -17.62 -1.31 -17.16
N LYS A 298 -17.14 -2.55 -17.05
CA LYS A 298 -16.51 -3.02 -15.80
C LYS A 298 -14.99 -2.82 -15.77
N ARG A 299 -14.39 -2.62 -16.95
CA ARG A 299 -12.94 -2.82 -17.17
C ARG A 299 -12.25 -1.63 -17.81
N ASN A 300 -12.94 -0.72 -18.49
CA ASN A 300 -12.32 0.50 -18.98
C ASN A 300 -13.30 1.65 -19.26
N MET A 301 -12.73 2.85 -19.41
CA MET A 301 -13.43 4.06 -19.81
C MET A 301 -12.50 4.91 -20.69
N VAL A 302 -12.99 5.31 -21.86
CA VAL A 302 -12.24 6.09 -22.85
C VAL A 302 -12.91 7.43 -23.05
N PHE A 303 -12.16 8.51 -22.88
CA PHE A 303 -12.67 9.87 -22.99
C PHE A 303 -11.57 10.87 -23.36
N SER A 304 -11.97 12.02 -23.88
CA SER A 304 -11.02 13.04 -24.35
C SER A 304 -11.22 14.38 -23.63
N LEU A 305 -10.13 15.07 -23.35
CA LEU A 305 -10.14 16.37 -22.70
C LEU A 305 -9.87 17.50 -23.69
N TYR A 306 -10.78 18.46 -23.69
CA TYR A 306 -10.76 19.67 -24.51
C TYR A 306 -10.92 20.92 -23.63
N ASN A 307 -10.60 22.10 -24.18
CA ASN A 307 -10.99 23.38 -23.57
C ASN A 307 -12.51 23.61 -23.67
N SER A 308 -13.27 22.79 -22.96
CA SER A 308 -14.73 22.75 -22.96
C SER A 308 -15.20 22.28 -21.59
N ILE A 309 -16.47 22.52 -21.27
CA ILE A 309 -17.14 21.89 -20.11
C ILE A 309 -17.71 20.51 -20.46
N ARG A 310 -17.63 20.12 -21.75
CA ARG A 310 -18.07 18.82 -22.27
C ARG A 310 -16.88 17.92 -22.53
N VAL A 311 -17.07 16.63 -22.30
CA VAL A 311 -16.07 15.57 -22.51
C VAL A 311 -16.69 14.55 -23.46
N PRO A 312 -16.12 14.33 -24.65
CA PRO A 312 -16.52 13.21 -25.47
C PRO A 312 -15.95 11.91 -24.91
N PHE A 313 -16.72 10.82 -25.08
CA PHE A 313 -16.35 9.49 -24.63
C PHE A 313 -16.84 8.43 -25.62
N LYS A 314 -16.25 7.23 -25.56
CA LYS A 314 -16.65 6.06 -26.35
C LYS A 314 -17.66 5.22 -25.56
N GLY A 315 -18.83 4.96 -26.12
CA GLY A 315 -19.91 4.15 -25.49
C GLY A 315 -19.96 2.69 -25.97
N ASP A 316 -20.93 1.93 -25.43
CA ASP A 316 -21.15 0.49 -25.69
C ASP A 316 -21.30 0.14 -27.19
N GLU A 317 -21.85 1.06 -28.00
CA GLU A 317 -22.09 0.84 -29.44
C GLU A 317 -20.90 1.25 -30.33
N GLY A 318 -19.75 1.62 -29.74
CA GLY A 318 -18.61 2.16 -30.49
C GLY A 318 -18.82 3.56 -31.05
N LEU A 319 -19.98 4.17 -30.79
CA LEU A 319 -20.29 5.56 -31.14
C LEU A 319 -19.65 6.52 -30.13
N ASN A 320 -19.05 7.60 -30.65
CA ASN A 320 -18.55 8.70 -29.84
C ASN A 320 -19.72 9.61 -29.44
N ALA A 321 -19.90 9.85 -28.14
CA ALA A 321 -20.94 10.73 -27.62
C ALA A 321 -20.32 11.95 -26.89
N TRP A 322 -20.94 13.12 -27.04
CA TRP A 322 -20.54 14.37 -26.36
C TRP A 322 -21.50 14.70 -25.20
N ARG A 323 -20.99 14.85 -23.98
CA ARG A 323 -21.79 15.15 -22.77
C ARG A 323 -21.08 16.12 -21.82
N GLY A 324 -21.83 16.84 -20.96
CA GLY A 324 -21.28 17.78 -19.97
C GLY A 324 -20.56 17.08 -18.82
N ALA A 325 -19.37 17.51 -18.41
CA ALA A 325 -18.53 16.86 -17.40
C ALA A 325 -18.40 17.65 -16.08
N SER A 326 -19.25 18.65 -15.84
CA SER A 326 -19.20 19.52 -14.66
C SER A 326 -20.15 19.09 -13.54
N ALA A 327 -19.70 19.21 -12.29
CA ALA A 327 -20.58 19.09 -11.12
C ALA A 327 -21.65 20.19 -11.15
N GLY A 328 -22.92 19.78 -11.22
CA GLY A 328 -24.08 20.68 -11.32
C GLY A 328 -24.97 20.39 -12.53
N ASP A 329 -24.48 19.64 -13.50
CA ASP A 329 -25.29 19.15 -14.61
C ASP A 329 -26.06 17.88 -14.15
N THR A 330 -27.29 18.08 -13.66
CA THR A 330 -28.19 16.98 -13.24
C THR A 330 -28.55 16.05 -14.38
N SER A 331 -28.48 16.51 -15.63
CA SER A 331 -28.63 15.64 -16.80
C SER A 331 -27.39 14.75 -16.99
N ALA A 332 -26.17 15.27 -16.77
CA ALA A 332 -24.95 14.47 -16.84
C ALA A 332 -24.88 13.37 -15.76
N GLN A 333 -25.40 13.61 -14.55
CA GLN A 333 -25.44 12.61 -13.47
C GLN A 333 -26.34 11.40 -13.79
N ASN A 334 -27.35 11.58 -14.65
CA ASN A 334 -28.30 10.53 -15.02
C ASN A 334 -28.11 9.98 -16.44
N THR A 335 -27.23 10.59 -17.26
CA THR A 335 -27.13 10.30 -18.72
C THR A 335 -25.71 10.01 -19.21
N TYR A 336 -24.69 9.98 -18.34
CA TYR A 336 -23.46 9.23 -18.65
C TYR A 336 -23.85 7.75 -18.66
N PRO A 337 -23.60 6.99 -19.74
CA PRO A 337 -24.00 5.62 -19.78
C PRO A 337 -23.15 4.90 -18.74
N TYR A 338 -23.81 4.47 -17.67
CA TYR A 338 -23.31 3.42 -16.80
C TYR A 338 -21.99 3.73 -16.06
N THR A 339 -22.16 4.54 -15.02
CA THR A 339 -21.66 4.36 -13.64
C THR A 339 -20.16 4.18 -13.37
N THR A 340 -19.26 3.88 -14.28
CA THR A 340 -17.89 3.41 -13.97
C THR A 340 -17.04 4.41 -13.17
N PHE A 341 -16.88 5.63 -13.70
CA PHE A 341 -16.29 6.77 -12.99
C PHE A 341 -17.19 7.99 -13.13
N LEU A 342 -17.46 8.72 -12.05
CA LEU A 342 -18.27 9.95 -12.10
C LEU A 342 -17.38 11.20 -12.07
N PHE A 343 -17.54 12.09 -13.05
CA PHE A 343 -16.86 13.38 -13.08
C PHE A 343 -17.38 14.28 -11.94
N LYS A 344 -16.50 14.58 -10.98
CA LYS A 344 -16.76 15.49 -9.85
C LYS A 344 -16.24 16.89 -10.13
N LYS A 345 -15.16 17.01 -10.89
CA LYS A 345 -14.54 18.29 -11.25
C LYS A 345 -13.79 18.09 -12.55
N TYR A 346 -13.91 19.08 -13.43
CA TYR A 346 -13.22 19.08 -14.70
C TYR A 346 -12.76 20.49 -15.04
N ARG A 347 -11.44 20.65 -15.26
CA ARG A 347 -10.83 21.85 -15.82
C ARG A 347 -9.66 21.43 -16.68
N PHE A 348 -9.60 21.93 -17.92
CA PHE A 348 -8.50 21.64 -18.83
C PHE A 348 -8.20 22.89 -19.64
N TYR A 349 -6.99 23.41 -19.48
CA TYR A 349 -6.50 24.64 -20.10
C TYR A 349 -5.33 24.29 -21.01
N PRO A 350 -5.58 23.90 -22.28
CA PRO A 350 -4.55 23.46 -23.20
C PRO A 350 -3.48 24.52 -23.47
N ASP A 351 -3.90 25.78 -23.55
CA ASP A 351 -3.05 26.96 -23.75
C ASP A 351 -2.08 27.22 -22.59
N ARG A 352 -2.40 26.69 -21.40
CA ARG A 352 -1.57 26.78 -20.21
C ARG A 352 -0.86 25.47 -19.88
N GLY A 353 -1.17 24.40 -20.62
CA GLY A 353 -0.59 23.08 -20.38
C GLY A 353 -0.99 22.48 -19.04
N VAL A 354 -2.18 22.80 -18.51
CA VAL A 354 -2.62 22.32 -17.19
C VAL A 354 -4.03 21.79 -17.20
N GLY A 355 -4.28 20.75 -16.41
CA GLY A 355 -5.61 20.18 -16.23
C GLY A 355 -5.80 19.48 -14.89
N THR A 356 -7.06 19.39 -14.46
CA THR A 356 -7.48 18.57 -13.33
C THR A 356 -8.81 17.89 -13.67
N VAL A 357 -8.84 16.57 -13.50
CA VAL A 357 -10.05 15.74 -13.56
C VAL A 357 -10.23 15.02 -12.24
N ALA A 358 -11.43 15.05 -11.67
CA ALA A 358 -11.78 14.25 -10.49
C ALA A 358 -12.81 13.19 -10.87
N LEU A 359 -12.46 11.93 -10.70
CA LEU A 359 -13.25 10.75 -11.08
C LEU A 359 -13.65 9.96 -9.83
N ARG A 360 -14.93 9.89 -9.49
CA ARG A 360 -15.42 9.06 -8.38
C ARG A 360 -15.53 7.60 -8.83
N ILE A 361 -14.86 6.70 -8.12
CA ILE A 361 -14.91 5.25 -8.33
C ILE A 361 -16.26 4.72 -7.85
N THR A 362 -16.93 3.92 -8.66
CA THR A 362 -18.22 3.31 -8.30
C THR A 362 -18.11 1.80 -8.11
N GLY A 363 -19.24 1.17 -7.74
CA GLY A 363 -19.29 -0.24 -7.38
C GLY A 363 -19.25 -1.22 -8.56
N ASP A 364 -19.42 -0.74 -9.79
CA ASP A 364 -19.49 -1.61 -10.98
C ASP A 364 -18.11 -2.00 -11.54
N LEU A 365 -17.07 -1.31 -11.08
CA LEU A 365 -15.68 -1.52 -11.45
C LEU A 365 -15.10 -2.83 -10.90
N GLU A 366 -14.30 -3.53 -11.71
CA GLU A 366 -13.60 -4.71 -11.21
C GLU A 366 -12.47 -4.33 -10.23
N PRO A 367 -12.39 -5.00 -9.06
CA PRO A 367 -11.25 -4.83 -8.17
C PRO A 367 -9.98 -5.37 -8.82
N GLY A 368 -8.82 -4.77 -8.50
CA GLY A 368 -7.54 -5.20 -9.03
C GLY A 368 -6.65 -4.02 -9.41
N ALA A 369 -5.62 -4.30 -10.20
CA ALA A 369 -4.71 -3.30 -10.76
C ALA A 369 -5.37 -2.58 -11.95
N TRP A 370 -5.18 -1.27 -12.01
CA TRP A 370 -5.70 -0.37 -13.02
C TRP A 370 -4.60 0.55 -13.53
N GLU A 371 -4.77 1.02 -14.77
CA GLU A 371 -3.81 1.81 -15.51
C GLU A 371 -4.54 2.93 -16.25
N ILE A 372 -3.89 4.09 -16.35
CA ILE A 372 -4.35 5.21 -17.16
C ILE A 372 -3.32 5.42 -18.25
N HIS A 373 -3.77 5.17 -19.48
CA HIS A 373 -3.00 5.47 -20.67
C HIS A 373 -3.53 6.78 -21.24
N GLY A 374 -2.65 7.64 -21.74
CA GLY A 374 -3.06 8.88 -22.36
C GLY A 374 -2.20 9.24 -23.55
N CYS A 375 -2.77 10.00 -24.49
CA CYS A 375 -2.01 10.57 -25.59
C CYS A 375 -2.47 11.98 -25.92
N ILE A 376 -1.52 12.83 -26.29
CA ILE A 376 -1.80 14.18 -26.77
C ILE A 376 -2.01 14.11 -28.29
N VAL A 377 -3.12 14.67 -28.76
CA VAL A 377 -3.46 14.74 -30.16
C VAL A 377 -3.40 16.19 -30.64
N ARG A 378 -2.43 16.47 -31.53
CA ARG A 378 -2.28 17.79 -32.15
C ARG A 378 -3.04 17.85 -33.47
N THR A 379 -3.99 18.77 -33.54
CA THR A 379 -4.89 18.97 -34.68
C THR A 379 -4.28 19.80 -35.82
N SER A 380 -3.24 20.59 -35.54
CA SER A 380 -2.50 21.34 -36.57
C SER A 380 -1.72 20.43 -37.53
N ASP A 381 -1.33 19.24 -37.07
CA ASP A 381 -0.31 18.42 -37.75
C ASP A 381 -0.82 17.04 -38.19
N SER A 382 -2.13 16.76 -38.12
CA SER A 382 -2.82 15.52 -38.56
C SER A 382 -2.22 14.14 -38.19
N VAL A 383 -1.07 14.05 -37.51
CA VAL A 383 -0.29 12.79 -37.34
C VAL A 383 0.52 12.75 -36.03
N ALA A 384 0.75 13.87 -35.34
CA ALA A 384 1.54 13.83 -34.10
C ALA A 384 0.69 13.39 -32.89
N VAL A 385 0.70 12.08 -32.61
CA VAL A 385 0.22 11.49 -31.35
C VAL A 385 1.42 11.28 -30.43
N GLN A 386 1.42 11.96 -29.28
CA GLN A 386 2.42 11.73 -28.24
C GLN A 386 1.83 10.89 -27.12
N ASN A 387 2.30 9.65 -26.96
CA ASN A 387 1.91 8.79 -25.85
C ASN A 387 2.55 9.25 -24.55
N LEU A 388 1.78 9.13 -23.47
CA LEU A 388 2.19 9.47 -22.10
C LEU A 388 2.56 8.20 -21.34
N ALA A 389 3.41 8.34 -20.32
CA ALA A 389 3.72 7.23 -19.43
C ALA A 389 2.43 6.75 -18.72
N PRO A 390 2.19 5.42 -18.65
CA PRO A 390 1.00 4.90 -18.01
C PRO A 390 1.05 5.12 -16.50
N LEU A 391 -0.09 5.50 -15.94
CA LEU A 391 -0.23 5.74 -14.51
C LEU A 391 -0.98 4.58 -13.85
N HIS A 392 -0.39 4.00 -12.80
CA HIS A 392 -0.92 2.79 -12.17
C HIS A 392 -1.61 3.08 -10.83
N PHE A 393 -2.71 2.37 -10.57
CA PHE A 393 -3.41 2.37 -9.29
C PHE A 393 -4.13 1.03 -9.07
N THR A 394 -4.77 0.86 -7.92
CA THR A 394 -5.44 -0.36 -7.50
C THR A 394 -6.79 -0.02 -6.92
N ILE A 395 -7.82 -0.76 -7.30
CA ILE A 395 -9.17 -0.65 -6.73
C ILE A 395 -9.43 -1.87 -5.85
N ALA A 396 -9.77 -1.64 -4.58
CA ALA A 396 -10.13 -2.68 -3.63
C ALA A 396 -11.57 -2.53 -3.15
N ARG A 397 -12.24 -3.66 -2.90
CA ARG A 397 -13.54 -3.67 -2.23
C ARG A 397 -13.37 -3.25 -0.77
N LYS A 398 -14.26 -2.40 -0.27
CA LYS A 398 -14.42 -2.22 1.17
C LYS A 398 -15.09 -3.48 1.71
N PHE A 399 -14.39 -4.24 2.54
CA PHE A 399 -15.04 -5.27 3.33
C PHE A 399 -15.87 -4.56 4.42
N PRO A 400 -17.17 -4.86 4.56
CA PRO A 400 -17.96 -4.28 5.64
C PRO A 400 -17.33 -4.67 6.98
N LEU A 401 -17.18 -3.72 7.89
CA LEU A 401 -16.62 -3.98 9.22
C LEU A 401 -17.36 -5.13 9.92
N ILE A 402 -18.68 -5.23 9.69
CA ILE A 402 -19.56 -6.32 10.13
C ILE A 402 -19.10 -7.70 9.66
N VAL A 403 -18.62 -7.84 8.42
CA VAL A 403 -18.12 -9.12 7.89
C VAL A 403 -16.81 -9.49 8.59
N LEU A 404 -15.93 -8.52 8.84
CA LEU A 404 -14.68 -8.75 9.56
C LEU A 404 -14.92 -9.14 11.02
N VAL A 405 -15.84 -8.45 11.69
CA VAL A 405 -16.30 -8.75 13.06
C VAL A 405 -16.99 -10.11 13.10
N GLY A 406 -17.80 -10.45 12.09
CA GLY A 406 -18.45 -11.76 11.95
C GLY A 406 -17.43 -12.89 11.77
N CYS A 407 -16.41 -12.70 10.92
CA CYS A 407 -15.31 -13.67 10.76
C CYS A 407 -14.48 -13.80 12.04
N GLY A 408 -14.21 -12.69 12.74
CA GLY A 408 -13.53 -12.70 14.04
C GLY A 408 -14.34 -13.43 15.11
N ALA A 409 -15.65 -13.19 15.19
CA ALA A 409 -16.56 -13.89 16.09
C ALA A 409 -16.64 -15.39 15.75
N ALA A 410 -16.72 -15.75 14.47
CA ALA A 410 -16.70 -17.14 14.01
C ALA A 410 -15.37 -17.83 14.38
N LEU A 411 -14.24 -17.14 14.20
CA LEU A 411 -12.93 -17.63 14.63
C LEU A 411 -12.86 -17.82 16.14
N LEU A 412 -13.40 -16.89 16.94
CA LEU A 412 -13.47 -17.02 18.40
C LEU A 412 -14.40 -18.15 18.84
N ILE A 413 -15.52 -18.39 18.14
CA ILE A 413 -16.40 -19.53 18.38
C ILE A 413 -15.67 -20.84 18.05
N VAL A 414 -14.97 -20.91 16.92
CA VAL A 414 -14.17 -22.07 16.54
C VAL A 414 -13.04 -22.30 17.55
N PHE A 415 -12.32 -21.24 17.95
CA PHE A 415 -11.32 -21.30 19.01
C PHE A 415 -11.93 -21.73 20.34
N GLY A 416 -13.13 -21.25 20.67
CA GLY A 416 -13.88 -21.63 21.85
C GLY A 416 -14.30 -23.10 21.82
N ILE A 417 -14.71 -23.63 20.66
CA ILE A 417 -15.04 -25.05 20.47
C ILE A 417 -13.77 -25.91 20.54
N ILE A 418 -12.67 -25.47 19.92
CA ILE A 418 -11.37 -26.16 20.00
C ILE A 418 -10.86 -26.13 21.44
N PHE A 419 -10.94 -24.99 22.12
CA PHE A 419 -10.56 -24.82 23.52
C PHE A 419 -11.47 -25.63 24.45
N MET A 420 -12.78 -25.69 24.21
CA MET A 420 -13.71 -26.58 24.93
C MET A 420 -13.42 -28.06 24.64
N ARG A 421 -12.98 -28.42 23.44
CA ARG A 421 -12.53 -29.79 23.15
C ARG A 421 -11.18 -30.11 23.79
N MET A 422 -10.29 -29.13 23.91
CA MET A 422 -9.01 -29.26 24.59
C MET A 422 -9.17 -29.31 26.11
N THR A 423 -10.06 -28.51 26.68
CA THR A 423 -10.34 -28.46 28.13
C THR A 423 -11.39 -29.49 28.56
N GLY A 424 -12.20 -29.99 27.63
CA GLY A 424 -13.19 -31.06 27.81
C GLY A 424 -12.64 -32.48 27.63
N ARG A 425 -11.33 -32.63 27.34
CA ARG A 425 -10.65 -33.92 27.52
C ARG A 425 -10.34 -34.13 28.99
N SER A 426 -11.27 -34.85 29.63
CA SER A 426 -11.08 -35.69 30.80
C SER A 426 -10.50 -35.00 32.04
N LYS A 427 -11.30 -34.96 33.13
CA LYS A 427 -10.73 -35.25 34.45
C LYS A 427 -10.09 -36.64 34.34
N GLU A 428 -8.82 -36.70 33.94
CA GLU A 428 -7.98 -37.87 34.14
C GLU A 428 -7.91 -38.08 35.65
N LYS A 429 -8.69 -39.04 36.14
CA LYS A 429 -8.37 -39.71 37.39
C LYS A 429 -6.99 -40.32 37.15
N GLY A 430 -5.99 -39.83 37.89
CA GLY A 430 -4.64 -40.40 37.87
C GLY A 430 -4.67 -41.92 38.14
N PRO A 431 -3.58 -42.64 37.84
CA PRO A 431 -3.51 -44.08 38.03
C PRO A 431 -3.94 -44.46 39.45
N LEU A 432 -4.79 -45.48 39.56
CA LEU A 432 -5.22 -46.06 40.84
C LEU A 432 -3.97 -46.45 41.66
N GLN A 433 -3.65 -45.67 42.70
CA GLN A 433 -2.80 -46.13 43.82
C GLN A 433 -3.63 -47.07 44.69
N GLY A 434 -3.90 -48.28 44.19
CA GLY A 434 -4.59 -49.35 44.91
C GLY A 434 -3.64 -50.51 45.18
N ASN A 435 -3.88 -51.27 46.25
CA ASN A 435 -3.17 -52.51 46.52
C ASN A 435 -3.35 -53.48 45.33
N ILE A 436 -2.35 -54.32 45.03
CA ILE A 436 -2.35 -55.25 43.90
C ILE A 436 -3.60 -56.13 43.83
N ASN A 437 -4.15 -56.48 45.00
CA ASN A 437 -5.39 -57.26 45.11
C ASN A 437 -6.63 -56.46 44.68
N GLU A 438 -6.71 -55.17 45.00
CA GLU A 438 -7.85 -54.32 44.61
C GLU A 438 -7.91 -54.11 43.10
N ILE A 439 -6.74 -53.99 42.46
CA ILE A 439 -6.63 -53.92 41.00
C ILE A 439 -7.05 -55.24 40.37
N ALA A 440 -6.65 -56.38 40.96
CA ALA A 440 -7.06 -57.69 40.49
C ALA A 440 -8.57 -57.94 40.65
N ASP A 441 -9.16 -57.54 41.78
CA ASP A 441 -10.61 -57.62 42.03
C ASP A 441 -11.41 -56.83 40.99
N LYS A 442 -10.96 -55.61 40.66
CA LYS A 442 -11.59 -54.79 39.61
C LYS A 442 -11.51 -55.45 38.24
N ILE A 443 -10.37 -56.06 37.91
CA ILE A 443 -10.22 -56.85 36.68
C ILE A 443 -11.18 -58.05 36.69
N ASP A 444 -11.31 -58.77 37.81
CA ASP A 444 -12.24 -59.91 37.92
C ASP A 444 -13.70 -59.49 37.71
N VAL A 445 -14.13 -58.38 38.32
CA VAL A 445 -15.48 -57.82 38.12
C VAL A 445 -15.71 -57.41 36.67
N PHE A 446 -14.73 -56.75 36.04
CA PHE A 446 -14.81 -56.37 34.64
C PHE A 446 -14.90 -57.60 33.72
N LEU A 447 -14.08 -58.63 33.96
CA LEU A 447 -14.12 -59.85 33.17
C LEU A 447 -15.44 -60.60 33.33
N ALA A 448 -15.97 -60.68 34.56
CA ALA A 448 -17.25 -61.33 34.85
C ALA A 448 -18.46 -60.61 34.22
N THR A 449 -18.36 -59.30 33.97
CA THR A 449 -19.44 -58.52 33.34
C THR A 449 -19.30 -58.45 31.82
N ALA A 450 -18.08 -58.47 31.29
CA ALA A 450 -17.80 -58.33 29.86
C ALA A 450 -17.54 -59.66 29.12
N TYR A 451 -17.64 -60.82 29.79
CA TYR A 451 -17.19 -62.11 29.24
C TYR A 451 -17.83 -62.50 27.91
N THR A 452 -19.07 -62.07 27.64
CA THR A 452 -19.83 -62.38 26.42
C THR A 452 -19.28 -61.69 25.18
N SER A 453 -18.42 -60.67 25.32
CA SER A 453 -17.83 -59.94 24.19
C SER A 453 -16.73 -60.74 23.50
N SER A 454 -16.92 -61.10 22.23
CA SER A 454 -15.96 -61.92 21.45
C SER A 454 -14.66 -61.20 21.06
N ILE A 455 -14.62 -59.87 21.18
CA ILE A 455 -13.48 -59.02 20.80
C ILE A 455 -12.68 -58.50 21.99
N LEU A 456 -12.99 -58.94 23.21
CA LEU A 456 -12.35 -58.42 24.44
C LEU A 456 -10.84 -58.68 24.43
N SER A 457 -10.05 -57.60 24.56
CA SER A 457 -8.59 -57.61 24.49
C SER A 457 -7.92 -57.24 25.82
N ASN A 458 -6.60 -57.46 25.94
CA ASN A 458 -5.84 -57.00 27.10
C ASN A 458 -5.83 -55.46 27.20
N GLU A 459 -5.92 -54.75 26.08
CA GLU A 459 -6.05 -53.30 26.02
C GLU A 459 -7.35 -52.84 26.67
N ASP A 460 -8.47 -53.55 26.47
CA ASP A 460 -9.76 -53.20 27.06
C ASP A 460 -9.75 -53.43 28.58
N ILE A 461 -9.13 -54.52 29.03
CA ILE A 461 -8.93 -54.82 30.44
C ILE A 461 -8.07 -53.73 31.11
N ALA A 462 -6.99 -53.30 30.44
CA ALA A 462 -6.10 -52.28 30.97
C ALA A 462 -6.79 -50.90 31.05
N LYS A 463 -7.60 -50.55 30.05
CA LYS A 463 -8.45 -49.35 30.07
C LYS A 463 -9.45 -49.37 31.24
N ALA A 464 -10.05 -50.52 31.53
CA ALA A 464 -11.02 -50.66 32.62
C ALA A 464 -10.43 -50.33 34.01
N VAL A 465 -9.11 -50.47 34.17
CA VAL A 465 -8.40 -50.13 35.42
C VAL A 465 -7.42 -48.96 35.29
N TYR A 466 -7.47 -48.21 34.18
CA TYR A 466 -6.63 -47.04 33.91
C TYR A 466 -5.12 -47.32 34.01
N LEU A 467 -4.68 -48.49 33.53
CA LEU A 467 -3.27 -48.90 33.49
C LEU A 467 -2.81 -49.17 32.05
N SER A 468 -1.51 -49.19 31.83
CA SER A 468 -0.96 -49.72 30.58
C SER A 468 -1.18 -51.23 30.52
N ARG A 469 -1.30 -51.78 29.30
CA ARG A 469 -1.48 -53.22 29.05
C ARG A 469 -0.47 -54.09 29.80
N SER A 470 0.80 -53.73 29.71
CA SER A 470 1.90 -54.46 30.36
C SER A 470 1.77 -54.42 31.88
N HIS A 471 1.44 -53.26 32.44
CA HIS A 471 1.31 -53.09 33.89
C HIS A 471 0.09 -53.84 34.45
N ALA A 472 -1.08 -53.71 33.82
CA ALA A 472 -2.29 -54.43 34.22
C ALA A 472 -2.10 -55.95 34.20
N THR A 473 -1.48 -56.47 33.13
CA THR A 473 -1.22 -57.91 32.97
C THR A 473 -0.24 -58.41 34.04
N ALA A 474 0.83 -57.65 34.31
CA ALA A 474 1.83 -58.02 35.30
C ALA A 474 1.26 -58.04 36.73
N LEU A 475 0.49 -57.00 37.11
CA LEU A 475 -0.14 -56.93 38.43
C LEU A 475 -1.16 -58.03 38.64
N TYR A 476 -2.03 -58.25 37.65
CA TYR A 476 -3.04 -59.30 37.74
C TYR A 476 -2.40 -60.69 37.86
N ARG A 477 -1.35 -60.97 37.08
CA ARG A 477 -0.63 -62.24 37.17
C ARG A 477 0.07 -62.42 38.51
N ARG A 478 0.61 -61.35 39.09
CA ARG A 478 1.23 -61.39 40.41
C ARG A 478 0.21 -61.61 41.53
N ALA A 479 -1.02 -61.10 41.39
CA ALA A 479 -2.10 -61.30 42.35
C ALA A 479 -2.82 -62.67 42.22
N ARG A 480 -3.07 -63.14 40.99
CA ARG A 480 -3.92 -64.32 40.71
C ARG A 480 -3.16 -65.53 40.14
N GLY A 481 -1.87 -65.41 39.85
CA GLY A 481 -1.04 -66.48 39.27
C GLY A 481 -1.27 -66.74 37.76
N ILE A 482 -2.40 -66.29 37.21
CA ILE A 482 -2.79 -66.47 35.80
C ILE A 482 -2.94 -65.14 35.07
N SER A 483 -2.92 -65.15 33.74
CA SER A 483 -3.16 -63.94 32.95
C SER A 483 -4.65 -63.54 32.93
N PRO A 484 -5.00 -62.25 32.74
CA PRO A 484 -6.40 -61.83 32.60
C PRO A 484 -7.15 -62.58 31.50
N MET A 485 -6.52 -62.80 30.35
CA MET A 485 -7.13 -63.58 29.25
C MET A 485 -7.31 -65.07 29.59
N GLN A 486 -6.51 -65.61 30.50
CA GLN A 486 -6.72 -66.96 31.01
C GLN A 486 -7.93 -67.00 31.94
N ARG A 487 -8.05 -66.05 32.88
CA ARG A 487 -9.25 -65.95 33.72
C ARG A 487 -10.51 -65.76 32.89
N LEU A 488 -10.46 -64.91 31.85
CA LEU A 488 -11.59 -64.73 30.93
C LEU A 488 -12.02 -66.07 30.31
N ARG A 489 -11.07 -66.91 29.85
CA ARG A 489 -11.40 -68.24 29.32
C ARG A 489 -12.03 -69.11 30.39
N ASP A 490 -11.52 -69.10 31.62
CA ASP A 490 -12.05 -69.91 32.71
C ASP A 490 -13.49 -69.50 33.04
N ILE A 491 -13.78 -68.21 33.16
CA ILE A 491 -15.16 -67.67 33.36
C ILE A 491 -16.09 -68.14 32.24
N ARG A 492 -15.64 -68.08 30.98
CA ARG A 492 -16.45 -68.55 29.84
C ARG A 492 -16.75 -70.05 29.91
N MET A 493 -15.80 -70.86 30.37
CA MET A 493 -16.00 -72.30 30.54
C MET A 493 -16.95 -72.61 31.71
N GLU A 494 -16.78 -71.91 32.84
CA GLU A 494 -17.68 -72.00 34.00
C GLU A 494 -19.13 -71.70 33.55
N LYS A 495 -19.34 -70.60 32.81
CA LYS A 495 -20.65 -70.22 32.27
C LYS A 495 -21.18 -71.17 31.21
N ALA A 496 -20.31 -71.77 30.40
CA ALA A 496 -20.73 -72.78 29.43
C ALA A 496 -21.23 -74.05 30.13
N CYS A 497 -20.57 -74.49 31.20
CA CYS A 497 -21.04 -75.60 32.03
C CYS A 497 -22.41 -75.29 32.67
N GLU A 498 -22.58 -74.09 33.24
CA GLU A 498 -23.86 -73.65 33.78
C GLU A 498 -24.99 -73.67 32.74
N MET A 499 -24.71 -73.24 31.49
CA MET A 499 -25.70 -73.26 30.41
C MET A 499 -26.01 -74.67 29.92
N LEU A 500 -25.01 -75.55 29.84
CA LEU A 500 -25.21 -76.96 29.47
C LEU A 500 -26.05 -77.71 30.51
N ASP A 501 -25.94 -77.33 31.79
CA ASP A 501 -26.70 -77.94 32.88
C ASP A 501 -28.15 -77.41 32.96
N LYS A 502 -28.40 -76.16 32.56
CA LYS A 502 -29.66 -75.45 32.82
C LYS A 502 -30.51 -75.18 31.58
N THR A 503 -30.01 -75.46 30.37
CA THR A 503 -30.69 -75.09 29.13
C THR A 503 -30.61 -76.19 28.07
N ASP A 504 -31.59 -76.23 27.17
CA ASP A 504 -31.59 -77.10 25.98
C ASP A 504 -30.98 -76.41 24.74
N LYS A 505 -30.16 -75.37 24.94
CA LYS A 505 -29.48 -74.67 23.83
C LYS A 505 -28.50 -75.61 23.14
N THR A 506 -28.31 -75.41 21.83
CA THR A 506 -27.30 -76.18 21.10
C THR A 506 -25.90 -75.82 21.58
N ILE A 507 -24.94 -76.74 21.45
CA ILE A 507 -23.54 -76.52 21.82
C ILE A 507 -22.95 -75.31 21.07
N SER A 508 -23.39 -75.09 19.83
CA SER A 508 -23.00 -73.92 19.03
C SER A 508 -23.49 -72.62 19.66
N ASP A 509 -24.79 -72.55 20.01
CA ASP A 509 -25.39 -71.37 20.63
C ASP A 509 -24.76 -71.04 21.99
N ILE A 510 -24.41 -72.06 22.77
CA ILE A 510 -23.71 -71.88 24.05
C ILE A 510 -22.32 -71.27 23.82
N GLY A 511 -21.58 -71.76 22.82
CA GLY A 511 -20.27 -71.23 22.46
C GLY A 511 -20.33 -69.73 22.11
N PHE A 512 -21.31 -69.33 21.30
CA PHE A 512 -21.53 -67.92 20.96
C PHE A 512 -22.00 -67.10 22.17
N ALA A 513 -22.91 -67.64 22.99
CA ALA A 513 -23.47 -66.95 24.15
C ALA A 513 -22.43 -66.63 25.23
N VAL A 514 -21.40 -67.48 25.39
CA VAL A 514 -20.29 -67.22 26.33
C VAL A 514 -19.15 -66.39 25.70
N GLY A 515 -19.30 -65.93 24.46
CA GLY A 515 -18.38 -64.97 23.84
C GLY A 515 -17.26 -65.58 22.99
N PHE A 516 -17.42 -66.81 22.48
CA PHE A 516 -16.57 -67.29 21.37
C PHE A 516 -17.17 -66.87 20.03
N ASN A 517 -16.33 -66.50 19.08
CA ASN A 517 -16.72 -66.24 17.68
C ASN A 517 -16.49 -67.45 16.76
N ASP A 518 -15.90 -68.53 17.29
CA ASP A 518 -15.57 -69.74 16.56
C ASP A 518 -15.88 -70.97 17.43
N GLN A 519 -16.78 -71.81 16.93
CA GLN A 519 -17.22 -73.03 17.59
C GLN A 519 -16.07 -74.02 17.82
N ASN A 520 -15.13 -74.17 16.87
CA ASN A 520 -13.98 -75.08 16.99
C ASN A 520 -13.00 -74.61 18.08
N ILE A 521 -12.86 -73.29 18.26
CA ILE A 521 -12.08 -72.72 19.36
C ILE A 521 -12.77 -73.00 20.70
N PHE A 522 -14.09 -72.81 20.77
CA PHE A 522 -14.87 -73.15 21.96
C PHE A 522 -14.72 -74.63 22.34
N LEU A 523 -14.96 -75.56 21.40
CA LEU A 523 -14.89 -77.01 21.63
C LEU A 523 -13.50 -77.44 22.16
N ARG A 524 -12.42 -76.92 21.58
CA ARG A 524 -11.05 -77.19 22.07
C ARG A 524 -10.82 -76.67 23.48
N ASN A 525 -11.25 -75.45 23.78
CA ASN A 525 -11.09 -74.88 25.12
C ASN A 525 -11.94 -75.64 26.16
N PHE A 526 -13.17 -76.00 25.80
CA PHE A 526 -14.05 -76.77 26.69
C PHE A 526 -13.49 -78.15 27.01
N LYS A 527 -13.02 -78.89 26.00
CA LYS A 527 -12.36 -80.18 26.21
C LYS A 527 -11.10 -80.06 27.04
N LYS A 528 -10.32 -78.98 26.86
CA LYS A 528 -9.11 -78.73 27.65
C LYS A 528 -9.45 -78.46 29.12
N TYR A 529 -10.51 -77.70 29.37
CA TYR A 529 -10.96 -77.28 30.70
C TYR A 529 -11.62 -78.44 31.47
N ASN A 530 -12.63 -79.09 30.88
CA ASN A 530 -13.43 -80.14 31.54
C ASN A 530 -12.93 -81.56 31.31
N LYS A 531 -11.89 -81.76 30.47
CA LYS A 531 -11.40 -83.08 29.99
C LYS A 531 -12.39 -83.87 29.11
N LEU A 532 -13.63 -83.42 29.01
CA LEU A 532 -14.71 -83.96 28.19
C LEU A 532 -15.13 -82.93 27.14
N SER A 533 -15.56 -83.37 25.97
CA SER A 533 -16.26 -82.51 25.03
C SER A 533 -17.61 -82.05 25.62
N PRO A 534 -18.19 -80.92 25.17
CA PRO A 534 -19.50 -80.48 25.65
C PRO A 534 -20.59 -81.55 25.50
N THR A 535 -20.55 -82.34 24.42
CA THR A 535 -21.49 -83.44 24.19
C THR A 535 -21.32 -84.56 25.19
N GLU A 536 -20.07 -84.97 25.50
CA GLU A 536 -19.78 -85.98 26.52
C GLU A 536 -20.19 -85.48 27.91
N TYR A 537 -19.89 -84.22 28.24
CA TYR A 537 -20.27 -83.57 29.50
C TYR A 537 -21.81 -83.56 29.69
N GLN A 538 -22.57 -83.18 28.66
CA GLN A 538 -24.03 -83.16 28.71
C GLN A 538 -24.64 -84.57 28.83
N LYS A 539 -24.05 -85.58 28.16
CA LYS A 539 -24.49 -86.98 28.28
C LYS A 539 -24.23 -87.54 29.68
N GLN A 540 -23.08 -87.23 30.28
CA GLN A 540 -22.75 -87.69 31.62
C GLN A 540 -23.73 -87.15 32.67
N LYS A 541 -24.12 -85.88 32.58
CA LYS A 541 -25.10 -85.23 33.46
C LYS A 541 -26.54 -85.72 33.29
N LYS A 542 -26.93 -86.20 32.10
CA LYS A 542 -28.27 -86.79 31.86
C LYS A 542 -28.38 -88.26 32.28
N THR A 543 -27.28 -88.90 32.69
CA THR A 543 -27.22 -90.33 33.07
C THR A 543 -27.07 -90.52 34.59
N VAL A 544 -27.16 -89.44 35.37
CA VAL A 544 -27.27 -89.41 36.84
C VAL A 544 -28.54 -88.67 37.18
#